data_AF-A0A1F3XXI2-F1
#
_entry.id   AF-A0A1F3XXI2-F1
#
_cell.length_a   1.000
_cell.length_b   1.000
_cell.length_c   1.000
_cell.angle_alpha   90.00
_cell.angle_beta   90.00
_cell.angle_gamma   90.00
#
_symmetry.space_group_name_H-M   'P 1'
#
loop_
_entity.id
_entity.type
_entity.pdbx_description
1 polymer ?
#
loop_
_entity_poly.entity_id
_entity_poly.type
_entity_poly.pdbx_seq_one_letter_code
_entity_poly.pdbx_strand_id
1 'polypeptide(L)'
;MARLLLAFILILLPLYSLPQIASGDRPDSADKTVLRKAIGYLQTVPSGRALLKRAQQAWNFSAPSSPPLKTDSPELAEKLIEFLRWGETSRTDAVLTRQLDPKTGQESRRREVIVYLRPGQSLNDTILDLAHELIHATARPAWDPYDPGLTPGRYVWAAIEGEGGEIEAVAAECSVSMELASVLGSSQQRCWTYLANKANGQQRVIEKQKIRRDFYRVGKWHHELTRRLGKETALFPSLSASTPKLFSSTGNAPYPIALLDEYDDLNQVACENSRKRLEAFSGRTLAALTQTAEQLTTQFLSRRCRLF
;
A
#
# COMPACT_ATOMS: atom_id res chain seq x y z
N MET A 1 57.67 24.15 -24.28
CA MET A 1 56.33 24.79 -24.22
C MET A 1 55.29 23.73 -24.51
N ALA A 2 54.78 23.07 -23.47
CA ALA A 2 53.80 21.99 -23.58
C ALA A 2 52.38 22.56 -23.50
N ARG A 3 51.54 22.26 -24.50
CA ARG A 3 50.11 22.57 -24.50
C ARG A 3 49.38 21.47 -23.72
N LEU A 4 48.78 21.86 -22.61
CA LEU A 4 47.87 21.04 -21.79
C LEU A 4 46.53 20.92 -22.53
N LEU A 5 46.16 19.72 -22.94
CA LEU A 5 44.83 19.38 -23.43
C LEU A 5 43.96 19.01 -22.22
N LEU A 6 43.03 19.88 -21.85
CA LEU A 6 41.96 19.57 -20.89
C LEU A 6 40.96 18.62 -21.58
N ALA A 7 40.97 17.35 -21.18
CA ALA A 7 39.88 16.42 -21.50
C ALA A 7 38.73 16.62 -20.50
N PHE A 8 37.60 17.15 -20.99
CA PHE A 8 36.33 17.13 -20.27
C PHE A 8 35.80 15.69 -20.29
N ILE A 9 35.98 14.96 -19.20
CA ILE A 9 35.30 13.68 -18.98
C ILE A 9 33.88 14.01 -18.52
N LEU A 10 32.94 13.99 -19.47
CA LEU A 10 31.51 13.93 -19.18
C LEU A 10 31.23 12.54 -18.57
N ILE A 11 31.19 12.44 -17.25
CA ILE A 11 30.71 11.22 -16.58
C ILE A 11 29.19 11.20 -16.76
N LEU A 12 28.74 10.50 -17.80
CA LEU A 12 27.36 10.03 -17.91
C LEU A 12 27.12 9.08 -16.73
N LEU A 13 26.57 9.61 -15.64
CA LEU A 13 26.02 8.79 -14.58
C LEU A 13 24.93 7.92 -15.21
N PRO A 14 24.91 6.60 -14.97
CA PRO A 14 23.78 5.78 -15.38
C PRO A 14 22.55 6.35 -14.68
N LEU A 15 21.60 6.83 -15.47
CA LEU A 15 20.22 7.03 -15.06
C LEU A 15 19.73 5.65 -14.62
N TYR A 16 19.95 5.32 -13.35
CA TYR A 16 19.26 4.24 -12.69
C TYR A 16 17.79 4.55 -12.85
N SER A 17 17.13 3.75 -13.69
CA SER A 17 15.71 3.79 -13.90
C SER A 17 15.09 3.74 -12.50
N LEU A 18 14.48 4.85 -12.07
CA LEU A 18 13.49 4.79 -11.01
C LEU A 18 12.55 3.63 -11.37
N PRO A 19 12.08 2.83 -10.41
CA PRO A 19 11.03 1.85 -10.69
C PRO A 19 9.97 2.59 -11.50
N GLN A 20 9.83 2.21 -12.78
CA GLN A 20 8.86 2.84 -13.65
C GLN A 20 7.54 2.62 -12.94
N ILE A 21 6.94 3.71 -12.43
CA ILE A 21 5.54 3.70 -12.07
C ILE A 21 4.87 3.11 -13.30
N ALA A 22 4.35 1.89 -13.17
CA ALA A 22 3.71 1.21 -14.28
C ALA A 22 2.75 2.24 -14.88
N SER A 23 2.95 2.57 -16.15
CA SER A 23 2.21 3.62 -16.83
C SER A 23 0.80 3.12 -17.04
N GLY A 24 0.01 3.08 -15.97
CA GLY A 24 -1.41 2.82 -16.04
C GLY A 24 -2.04 4.00 -16.75
N ASP A 25 -2.81 3.70 -17.78
CA ASP A 25 -3.50 4.72 -18.54
C ASP A 25 -4.50 5.46 -17.64
N ARG A 26 -4.57 6.77 -17.82
CA ARG A 26 -5.65 7.55 -17.21
C ARG A 26 -6.98 7.05 -17.81
N PRO A 27 -8.01 6.83 -16.99
CA PRO A 27 -9.32 6.41 -17.48
C PRO A 27 -9.83 7.36 -18.56
N ASP A 28 -10.22 6.81 -19.71
CA ASP A 28 -10.86 7.57 -20.78
C ASP A 28 -12.34 7.91 -20.42
N SER A 29 -13.11 8.47 -21.35
CA SER A 29 -14.50 8.85 -21.09
C SER A 29 -15.43 7.65 -20.84
N ALA A 30 -15.24 6.54 -21.54
CA ALA A 30 -16.02 5.31 -21.37
C ALA A 30 -15.67 4.65 -20.03
N ASP A 31 -14.39 4.61 -19.70
CA ASP A 31 -13.86 4.10 -18.44
C ASP A 31 -14.38 4.87 -17.23
N LYS A 32 -14.38 6.20 -17.31
CA LYS A 32 -14.94 7.06 -16.26
C LYS A 32 -16.42 6.73 -16.00
N THR A 33 -17.16 6.26 -17.00
CA THR A 33 -18.55 5.84 -16.80
C THR A 33 -18.65 4.59 -15.92
N VAL A 34 -17.74 3.62 -16.08
CA VAL A 34 -17.67 2.43 -15.21
C VAL A 34 -17.31 2.84 -13.78
N LEU A 35 -16.29 3.69 -13.62
CA LEU A 35 -15.85 4.16 -12.30
C LEU A 35 -16.94 4.95 -11.57
N ARG A 36 -17.65 5.84 -12.27
CA ARG A 36 -18.81 6.57 -11.70
C ARG A 36 -19.89 5.62 -11.24
N LYS A 37 -20.21 4.60 -12.03
CA LYS A 37 -21.20 3.58 -11.62
C LYS A 37 -20.73 2.84 -10.37
N ALA A 38 -19.47 2.42 -10.33
CA ALA A 38 -18.92 1.72 -9.17
C ALA A 38 -18.99 2.57 -7.90
N ILE A 39 -18.58 3.83 -7.96
CA ILE A 39 -18.70 4.80 -6.86
C ILE A 39 -20.17 5.00 -6.50
N GLY A 40 -21.06 5.14 -7.49
CA GLY A 40 -22.51 5.23 -7.28
C GLY A 40 -23.06 4.07 -6.47
N TYR A 41 -22.66 2.83 -6.75
CA TYR A 41 -23.05 1.68 -5.95
C TYR A 41 -22.52 1.73 -4.52
N LEU A 42 -21.27 2.15 -4.31
CA LEU A 42 -20.73 2.38 -2.97
C LEU A 42 -21.54 3.43 -2.18
N GLN A 43 -22.10 4.45 -2.85
CA GLN A 43 -22.96 5.44 -2.21
C GLN A 43 -24.30 4.86 -1.72
N THR A 44 -24.80 3.79 -2.35
CA THR A 44 -26.09 3.19 -2.00
C THR A 44 -26.04 2.38 -0.70
N VAL A 45 -24.88 1.83 -0.33
CA VAL A 45 -24.74 0.93 0.80
C VAL A 45 -24.00 1.56 2.00
N PRO A 46 -24.36 1.25 3.26
CA PRO A 46 -23.76 1.87 4.44
C PRO A 46 -22.23 1.76 4.53
N SER A 47 -21.67 0.56 4.31
CA SER A 47 -20.22 0.33 4.38
C SER A 47 -19.49 1.08 3.26
N GLY A 48 -20.06 1.11 2.05
CA GLY A 48 -19.52 1.88 0.93
C GLY A 48 -19.49 3.38 1.23
N ARG A 49 -20.57 3.96 1.78
CA ARG A 49 -20.58 5.38 2.20
C ARG A 49 -19.51 5.69 3.25
N ALA A 50 -19.28 4.78 4.19
CA ALA A 50 -18.24 4.96 5.20
C ALA A 50 -16.84 5.02 4.56
N LEU A 51 -16.55 4.17 3.57
CA LEU A 51 -15.30 4.18 2.81
C LEU A 51 -15.12 5.50 2.04
N LEU A 52 -16.16 5.93 1.33
CA LEU A 52 -16.12 7.19 0.56
C LEU A 52 -15.90 8.40 1.48
N LYS A 53 -16.53 8.41 2.66
CA LYS A 53 -16.30 9.46 3.68
C LYS A 53 -14.87 9.44 4.21
N ARG A 54 -14.30 8.26 4.47
CA ARG A 54 -12.88 8.12 4.87
C ARG A 54 -11.96 8.66 3.78
N ALA A 55 -12.24 8.38 2.51
CA ALA A 55 -11.49 8.91 1.37
C ALA A 55 -11.55 10.44 1.26
N GLN A 56 -12.74 11.03 1.42
CA GLN A 56 -12.92 12.48 1.48
C GLN A 56 -12.04 13.13 2.56
N GLN A 57 -11.99 12.51 3.74
CA GLN A 57 -11.20 13.00 4.88
C GLN A 57 -9.70 12.84 4.63
N ALA A 58 -9.26 11.67 4.13
CA ALA A 58 -7.85 11.37 3.89
C ALA A 58 -7.23 12.26 2.83
N TRP A 59 -7.97 12.58 1.76
CA TRP A 59 -7.49 13.40 0.65
C TRP A 59 -7.90 14.87 0.73
N ASN A 60 -8.56 15.28 1.83
CA ASN A 60 -8.98 16.65 2.08
C ASN A 60 -9.71 17.29 0.87
N PHE A 61 -10.77 16.64 0.39
CA PHE A 61 -11.53 17.11 -0.77
C PHE A 61 -12.30 18.42 -0.55
N SER A 62 -12.29 18.95 0.68
CA SER A 62 -12.84 20.26 1.00
C SER A 62 -11.81 21.33 0.68
N ALA A 63 -12.19 22.34 -0.11
CA ALA A 63 -11.44 23.59 -0.13
C ALA A 63 -11.47 24.20 1.29
N PRO A 64 -10.45 24.95 1.73
CA PRO A 64 -10.36 25.50 3.09
C PRO A 64 -11.59 26.32 3.53
N SER A 65 -12.38 26.82 2.57
CA SER A 65 -13.56 27.66 2.77
C SER A 65 -14.87 27.06 2.22
N SER A 66 -14.88 25.80 1.77
CA SER A 66 -16.08 25.15 1.23
C SER A 66 -16.61 24.07 2.17
N PRO A 67 -17.94 23.88 2.26
CA PRO A 67 -18.50 22.76 3.01
C PRO A 67 -18.01 21.42 2.44
N PRO A 68 -17.88 20.37 3.27
CA PRO A 68 -17.54 19.04 2.78
C PRO A 68 -18.51 18.58 1.69
N LEU A 69 -17.98 17.94 0.64
CA LEU A 69 -18.81 17.33 -0.39
C LEU A 69 -19.72 16.28 0.24
N LYS A 70 -21.00 16.31 -0.12
CA LYS A 70 -21.92 15.24 0.29
C LYS A 70 -21.44 13.91 -0.29
N THR A 71 -21.56 12.83 0.49
CA THR A 71 -21.04 11.51 0.10
C THR A 71 -21.72 10.96 -1.16
N ASP A 72 -22.94 11.41 -1.48
CA ASP A 72 -23.75 11.05 -2.63
C ASP A 72 -23.61 12.02 -3.83
N SER A 73 -22.71 13.00 -3.78
CA SER A 73 -22.59 13.99 -4.86
C SER A 73 -21.84 13.44 -6.08
N PRO A 74 -22.23 13.83 -7.31
CA PRO A 74 -21.44 13.52 -8.51
C PRO A 74 -20.03 14.13 -8.48
N GLU A 75 -19.86 15.28 -7.83
CA GLU A 75 -18.55 15.93 -7.69
C GLU A 75 -17.56 15.07 -6.90
N LEU A 76 -18.03 14.36 -5.87
CA LEU A 76 -17.18 13.42 -5.14
C LEU A 76 -16.64 12.33 -6.07
N ALA A 77 -17.50 11.80 -6.95
CA ALA A 77 -17.08 10.75 -7.88
C ALA A 77 -15.98 11.25 -8.83
N GLU A 78 -16.09 12.48 -9.35
CA GLU A 78 -15.04 13.06 -10.19
C GLU A 78 -13.72 13.23 -9.43
N LYS A 79 -13.75 13.76 -8.19
CA LYS A 79 -12.54 13.92 -7.38
C LYS A 79 -11.88 12.59 -7.04
N LEU A 80 -12.66 11.55 -6.74
CA LEU A 80 -12.13 10.21 -6.49
C LEU A 80 -11.44 9.63 -7.72
N ILE A 81 -12.04 9.79 -8.91
CA ILE A 81 -11.50 9.29 -10.18
C ILE A 81 -10.10 9.86 -10.48
N GLU A 82 -9.75 11.05 -9.98
CA GLU A 82 -8.41 11.61 -10.15
C GLU A 82 -7.30 10.73 -9.54
N PHE A 83 -7.64 9.93 -8.52
CA PHE A 83 -6.75 8.99 -7.84
C PHE A 83 -6.82 7.57 -8.43
N LEU A 84 -7.70 7.32 -9.40
CA LEU A 84 -7.91 6.00 -9.99
C LEU A 84 -7.21 5.87 -11.35
N ARG A 85 -6.57 4.73 -11.59
CA ARG A 85 -5.98 4.33 -12.88
C ARG A 85 -6.37 2.89 -13.20
N TRP A 86 -6.27 2.52 -14.47
CA TRP A 86 -6.31 1.09 -14.82
C TRP A 86 -4.90 0.50 -14.74
N GLY A 87 -4.83 -0.74 -14.27
CA GLY A 87 -3.59 -1.52 -14.22
C GLY A 87 -3.88 -2.99 -14.51
N GLU A 88 -2.83 -3.78 -14.74
CA GLU A 88 -2.99 -5.23 -14.99
C GLU A 88 -3.66 -5.96 -13.81
N THR A 89 -3.43 -5.45 -12.60
CA THR A 89 -3.99 -5.94 -11.34
C THR A 89 -4.53 -4.77 -10.52
N SER A 90 -5.53 -5.05 -9.68
CA SER A 90 -6.01 -4.08 -8.69
C SER A 90 -5.01 -4.02 -7.54
N ARG A 91 -4.56 -2.80 -7.21
CA ARG A 91 -3.59 -2.52 -6.15
C ARG A 91 -3.53 -1.03 -5.83
N THR A 92 -2.96 -0.69 -4.69
CA THR A 92 -2.69 0.70 -4.30
C THR A 92 -1.20 0.94 -4.29
N ASP A 93 -0.73 1.85 -5.15
CA ASP A 93 0.66 2.30 -5.12
C ASP A 93 0.75 3.56 -4.26
N ALA A 94 1.73 3.59 -3.36
CA ALA A 94 2.02 4.75 -2.53
C ALA A 94 3.50 5.12 -2.62
N VAL A 95 3.78 6.34 -3.08
CA VAL A 95 5.14 6.88 -3.14
C VAL A 95 5.36 7.78 -1.92
N LEU A 96 6.35 7.42 -1.09
CA LEU A 96 6.81 8.26 0.01
C LEU A 96 8.06 9.05 -0.42
N THR A 97 7.86 10.32 -0.74
CA THR A 97 8.95 11.24 -1.05
C THR A 97 9.48 11.87 0.24
N ARG A 98 10.80 11.78 0.43
CA ARG A 98 11.52 12.46 1.51
C ARG A 98 12.36 13.58 0.90
N GLN A 99 12.22 14.79 1.42
CA GLN A 99 13.01 15.92 0.99
C GLN A 99 13.76 16.49 2.18
N LEU A 100 15.08 16.56 2.08
CA LEU A 100 15.93 17.23 3.05
C LEU A 100 16.12 18.68 2.62
N ASP A 101 15.81 19.62 3.51
CA ASP A 101 16.20 21.00 3.33
C ASP A 101 17.70 21.15 3.64
N PRO A 102 18.55 21.46 2.65
CA PRO A 102 19.99 21.55 2.87
C PRO A 102 20.40 22.75 3.75
N LYS A 103 19.52 23.75 3.93
CA LYS A 103 19.80 24.94 4.74
C LYS A 103 19.46 24.75 6.21
N THR A 104 18.44 23.95 6.50
CA THR A 104 17.94 23.76 7.87
C THR A 104 18.24 22.36 8.41
N GLY A 105 18.59 21.41 7.54
CA GLY A 105 18.72 20.00 7.90
C GLY A 105 17.39 19.31 8.21
N GLN A 106 16.25 20.01 8.05
CA GLN A 106 14.92 19.44 8.30
C GLN A 106 14.49 18.54 7.15
N GLU A 107 13.81 17.44 7.49
CA GLU A 107 13.25 16.51 6.53
C GLU A 107 11.74 16.68 6.45
N SER A 108 11.23 16.93 5.24
CA SER A 108 9.80 16.86 4.95
C SER A 108 9.46 15.55 4.25
N ARG A 109 8.24 15.07 4.48
CA ARG A 109 7.74 13.80 3.92
C ARG A 109 6.41 14.06 3.22
N ARG A 110 6.27 13.54 2.01
CA ARG A 110 5.04 13.60 1.21
C ARG A 110 4.67 12.21 0.74
N ARG A 111 3.42 11.81 0.96
CA ARG A 111 2.86 10.56 0.44
C ARG A 111 1.95 10.88 -0.74
N GLU A 112 2.21 10.29 -1.88
CA GLU A 112 1.35 10.33 -3.06
C GLU A 112 0.77 8.94 -3.27
N VAL A 113 -0.53 8.85 -3.57
CA VAL A 113 -1.26 7.57 -3.64
C VAL A 113 -2.01 7.50 -4.95
N ILE A 114 -1.91 6.36 -5.62
CA ILE A 114 -2.67 6.03 -6.82
C ILE A 114 -3.29 4.65 -6.62
N VAL A 115 -4.59 4.54 -6.86
CA VAL A 115 -5.31 3.26 -6.86
C VAL A 115 -5.40 2.77 -8.29
N TYR A 116 -4.87 1.59 -8.54
CA TYR A 116 -5.02 0.87 -9.80
C TYR A 116 -6.16 -0.14 -9.64
N LEU A 117 -7.04 -0.21 -10.64
CA LEU A 117 -8.06 -1.23 -10.75
C LEU A 117 -7.79 -2.07 -12.00
N ARG A 118 -8.13 -3.36 -11.96
CA ARG A 118 -8.05 -4.23 -13.12
C ARG A 118 -9.17 -3.91 -14.12
N PRO A 119 -8.87 -3.69 -15.41
CA PRO A 119 -9.90 -3.47 -16.43
C PRO A 119 -10.55 -4.79 -16.86
N GLY A 120 -11.70 -4.70 -17.53
CA GLY A 120 -12.38 -5.85 -18.15
C GLY A 120 -13.08 -6.81 -17.19
N GLN A 121 -13.08 -6.52 -15.88
CA GLN A 121 -13.84 -7.28 -14.88
C GLN A 121 -15.30 -6.84 -14.79
N SER A 122 -16.13 -7.63 -14.09
CA SER A 122 -17.54 -7.29 -13.92
C SER A 122 -17.68 -6.01 -13.09
N LEU A 123 -18.80 -5.27 -13.25
CA LEU A 123 -19.04 -4.09 -12.42
C LEU A 123 -19.04 -4.42 -10.92
N ASN A 124 -19.54 -5.59 -10.54
CA ASN A 124 -19.51 -6.04 -9.16
C ASN A 124 -18.07 -6.20 -8.65
N ASP A 125 -17.20 -6.85 -9.42
CA ASP A 125 -15.79 -7.01 -9.04
C ASP A 125 -15.08 -5.66 -8.96
N THR A 126 -15.32 -4.74 -9.92
CA THR A 126 -14.78 -3.37 -9.85
C THR A 126 -15.21 -2.62 -8.59
N ILE A 127 -16.47 -2.78 -8.14
CA ILE A 127 -16.96 -2.15 -6.91
C ILE A 127 -16.21 -2.69 -5.68
N LEU A 128 -16.00 -4.00 -5.64
CA LEU A 128 -15.37 -4.68 -4.51
C LEU A 128 -13.87 -4.41 -4.45
N ASP A 129 -13.18 -4.45 -5.59
CA ASP A 129 -11.79 -4.05 -5.71
C ASP A 129 -11.61 -2.57 -5.30
N LEU A 130 -12.49 -1.67 -5.76
CA LEU A 130 -12.43 -0.27 -5.32
C LEU A 130 -12.63 -0.15 -3.80
N ALA A 131 -13.57 -0.91 -3.21
CA ALA A 131 -13.77 -0.90 -1.77
C ALA A 131 -12.53 -1.40 -1.00
N HIS A 132 -11.90 -2.46 -1.51
CA HIS A 132 -10.66 -3.03 -1.00
C HIS A 132 -9.53 -1.99 -1.04
N GLU A 133 -9.25 -1.44 -2.23
CA GLU A 133 -8.14 -0.51 -2.43
C GLU A 133 -8.33 0.83 -1.70
N LEU A 134 -9.57 1.28 -1.50
CA LEU A 134 -9.83 2.48 -0.68
C LEU A 134 -9.37 2.29 0.78
N ILE A 135 -9.36 1.07 1.33
CA ILE A 135 -8.80 0.84 2.66
C ILE A 135 -7.29 1.12 2.67
N HIS A 136 -6.54 0.54 1.72
CA HIS A 136 -5.09 0.77 1.61
C HIS A 136 -4.75 2.24 1.31
N ALA A 137 -5.51 2.86 0.42
CA ALA A 137 -5.24 4.21 -0.06
C ALA A 137 -5.43 5.26 1.04
N THR A 138 -6.45 5.09 1.88
CA THR A 138 -6.88 6.08 2.87
C THR A 138 -6.30 5.86 4.26
N ALA A 139 -5.65 4.72 4.50
CA ALA A 139 -4.92 4.47 5.74
C ALA A 139 -3.57 5.19 5.77
N ARG A 140 -3.11 5.48 6.99
CA ARG A 140 -1.74 5.92 7.22
C ARG A 140 -0.80 4.72 7.09
N PRO A 141 0.41 4.87 6.53
CA PRO A 141 1.38 3.79 6.51
C PRO A 141 1.64 3.26 7.92
N ALA A 142 1.43 1.96 8.13
CA ALA A 142 1.72 1.30 9.41
C ALA A 142 3.22 1.03 9.61
N TRP A 143 4.05 1.33 8.62
CA TRP A 143 5.49 1.11 8.61
C TRP A 143 6.22 2.23 7.84
N ASP A 144 7.50 2.41 8.15
CA ASP A 144 8.41 3.34 7.47
C ASP A 144 9.64 2.56 6.96
N PRO A 145 9.92 2.54 5.65
CA PRO A 145 11.06 1.81 5.09
C PRO A 145 12.42 2.30 5.64
N TYR A 146 12.45 3.47 6.26
CA TYR A 146 13.63 4.06 6.88
C TYR A 146 13.63 3.99 8.41
N ASP A 147 12.65 3.31 9.04
CA ASP A 147 12.70 2.99 10.46
C ASP A 147 13.80 1.92 10.71
N PRO A 148 14.85 2.22 11.51
CA PRO A 148 15.87 1.24 11.84
C PRO A 148 15.35 0.04 12.64
N GLY A 149 14.16 0.12 13.22
CA GLY A 149 13.47 -0.96 13.92
C GLY A 149 12.53 -1.79 13.05
N LEU A 150 12.37 -1.47 11.75
CA LEU A 150 11.52 -2.26 10.85
C LEU A 150 12.24 -3.57 10.49
N THR A 151 11.65 -4.67 10.92
CA THR A 151 12.07 -6.06 10.67
C THR A 151 11.13 -6.74 9.68
N PRO A 152 11.52 -7.88 9.07
CA PRO A 152 10.64 -8.61 8.16
C PRO A 152 9.31 -9.01 8.82
N GLY A 153 9.35 -9.53 10.06
CA GLY A 153 8.15 -9.91 10.79
C GLY A 153 7.25 -8.72 11.11
N ARG A 154 7.81 -7.58 11.54
CA ARG A 154 7.01 -6.38 11.79
C ARG A 154 6.38 -5.82 10.52
N TYR A 155 7.10 -5.86 9.40
CA TYR A 155 6.57 -5.45 8.10
C TYR A 155 5.39 -6.34 7.66
N VAL A 156 5.58 -7.67 7.65
CA VAL A 156 4.52 -8.63 7.28
C VAL A 156 3.30 -8.48 8.19
N TRP A 157 3.52 -8.33 9.51
CA TRP A 157 2.42 -8.10 10.45
C TRP A 157 1.70 -6.78 10.17
N ALA A 158 2.42 -5.69 9.94
CA ALA A 158 1.82 -4.38 9.66
C ALA A 158 1.04 -4.36 8.34
N ALA A 159 1.53 -5.05 7.30
CA ALA A 159 0.84 -5.14 6.02
C ALA A 159 -0.44 -5.98 6.08
N ILE A 160 -0.48 -7.05 6.89
CA ILE A 160 -1.66 -7.92 7.00
C ILE A 160 -2.65 -7.43 8.07
N GLU A 161 -2.16 -7.16 9.27
CA GLU A 161 -2.99 -6.89 10.47
C GLU A 161 -3.02 -5.41 10.88
N GLY A 162 -2.11 -4.58 10.38
CA GLY A 162 -2.03 -3.16 10.72
C GLY A 162 -3.23 -2.35 10.20
N GLU A 163 -3.28 -1.07 10.58
CA GLU A 163 -4.28 -0.15 10.03
C GLU A 163 -4.13 -0.05 8.51
N GLY A 164 -5.23 -0.26 7.78
CA GLY A 164 -5.18 -0.31 6.32
C GLY A 164 -4.59 -1.60 5.76
N GLY A 165 -4.34 -2.61 6.61
CA GLY A 165 -3.82 -3.89 6.18
C GLY A 165 -4.87 -4.77 5.51
N GLU A 166 -4.40 -5.87 4.94
CA GLU A 166 -5.19 -6.83 4.15
C GLU A 166 -6.43 -7.38 4.87
N ILE A 167 -6.36 -7.62 6.18
CA ILE A 167 -7.52 -8.10 6.95
C ILE A 167 -8.63 -7.05 6.98
N GLU A 168 -8.27 -5.77 7.13
CA GLU A 168 -9.23 -4.68 7.11
C GLU A 168 -9.83 -4.50 5.71
N ALA A 169 -8.99 -4.59 4.67
CA ALA A 169 -9.41 -4.47 3.27
C ALA A 169 -10.40 -5.57 2.88
N VAL A 170 -10.08 -6.85 3.14
CA VAL A 170 -10.99 -7.97 2.88
C VAL A 170 -12.27 -7.87 3.72
N ALA A 171 -12.20 -7.37 4.95
CA ALA A 171 -13.39 -7.19 5.78
C ALA A 171 -14.32 -6.09 5.23
N ALA A 172 -13.75 -4.99 4.73
CA ALA A 172 -14.52 -3.91 4.11
C ALA A 172 -15.13 -4.37 2.78
N GLU A 173 -14.35 -5.02 1.92
CA GLU A 173 -14.79 -5.65 0.68
C GLU A 173 -15.99 -6.58 0.93
N CYS A 174 -15.87 -7.47 1.92
CA CYS A 174 -16.96 -8.38 2.24
C CYS A 174 -18.16 -7.69 2.86
N SER A 175 -17.99 -6.64 3.67
CA SER A 175 -19.12 -5.87 4.19
C SER A 175 -19.92 -5.22 3.05
N VAL A 176 -19.22 -4.60 2.09
CA VAL A 176 -19.84 -4.04 0.88
C VAL A 176 -20.52 -5.13 0.04
N SER A 177 -19.87 -6.27 -0.19
CA SER A 177 -20.44 -7.38 -0.96
C SER A 177 -21.75 -7.90 -0.36
N MET A 178 -21.81 -8.03 0.97
CA MET A 178 -22.99 -8.52 1.68
C MET A 178 -24.16 -7.53 1.63
N GLU A 179 -23.88 -6.23 1.62
CA GLU A 179 -24.88 -5.16 1.48
C GLU A 179 -25.36 -5.01 0.04
N LEU A 180 -24.47 -5.17 -0.94
CA LEU A 180 -24.83 -5.12 -2.37
C LEU A 180 -25.66 -6.32 -2.82
N ALA A 181 -25.64 -7.44 -2.09
CA ALA A 181 -26.44 -8.61 -2.40
C ALA A 181 -27.94 -8.30 -2.59
N SER A 182 -28.49 -7.36 -1.83
CA SER A 182 -29.89 -6.92 -1.98
C SER A 182 -30.12 -5.94 -3.13
N VAL A 183 -29.07 -5.30 -3.64
CA VAL A 183 -29.14 -4.30 -4.72
C VAL A 183 -28.86 -4.94 -6.08
N LEU A 184 -27.85 -5.80 -6.15
CA LEU A 184 -27.33 -6.41 -7.38
C LEU A 184 -27.72 -7.88 -7.53
N GLY A 185 -28.35 -8.50 -6.53
CA GLY A 185 -28.73 -9.92 -6.55
C GLY A 185 -27.55 -10.89 -6.53
N SER A 186 -26.32 -10.41 -6.31
CA SER A 186 -25.10 -11.22 -6.29
C SER A 186 -24.20 -10.81 -5.12
N SER A 187 -23.49 -11.80 -4.57
CA SER A 187 -22.52 -11.62 -3.48
C SER A 187 -21.33 -12.55 -3.72
N GLN A 188 -20.16 -12.17 -3.22
CA GLN A 188 -18.97 -13.00 -3.36
C GLN A 188 -19.07 -14.22 -2.43
N GLN A 189 -18.96 -15.41 -3.00
CA GLN A 189 -19.11 -16.67 -2.25
C GLN A 189 -18.13 -16.76 -1.08
N ARG A 190 -16.90 -16.25 -1.26
CA ARG A 190 -15.86 -16.18 -0.22
C ARG A 190 -16.34 -15.45 1.03
N CYS A 191 -17.10 -14.36 0.88
CA CYS A 191 -17.50 -13.51 2.00
C CYS A 191 -18.46 -14.19 2.97
N TRP A 192 -19.26 -15.16 2.51
CA TRP A 192 -20.10 -15.97 3.38
C TRP A 192 -19.30 -16.79 4.38
N THR A 193 -18.07 -17.18 4.03
CA THR A 193 -17.21 -17.94 4.94
C THR A 193 -16.74 -17.11 6.14
N TYR A 194 -16.70 -15.78 6.00
CA TYR A 194 -16.23 -14.85 7.02
C TYR A 194 -17.34 -14.26 7.89
N LEU A 195 -18.60 -14.63 7.67
CA LEU A 195 -19.69 -14.18 8.53
C LEU A 195 -19.58 -14.81 9.93
N ALA A 196 -19.90 -14.02 10.95
CA ALA A 196 -20.07 -14.53 12.30
C ALA A 196 -21.26 -15.52 12.33
N ASN A 197 -21.05 -16.68 12.96
CA ASN A 197 -22.14 -17.63 13.22
C ASN A 197 -23.01 -17.08 14.35
N LYS A 198 -23.95 -16.18 14.06
CA LYS A 198 -24.95 -15.74 15.05
C LYS A 198 -26.27 -16.43 14.80
N ALA A 199 -26.78 -17.12 15.83
CA ALA A 199 -28.02 -17.89 15.79
C ALA A 199 -29.30 -17.04 15.72
N ASN A 200 -29.23 -15.72 15.91
CA ASN A 200 -30.40 -14.91 16.31
C ASN A 200 -30.70 -13.71 15.40
N GLY A 201 -30.52 -13.82 14.08
CA GLY A 201 -31.03 -12.83 13.12
C GLY A 201 -30.42 -11.41 13.21
N GLN A 202 -29.36 -11.21 13.99
CA GLN A 202 -28.64 -9.93 14.06
C GLN A 202 -27.79 -9.69 12.81
N GLN A 203 -27.52 -8.40 12.56
CA GLN A 203 -26.70 -7.85 11.48
C GLN A 203 -25.54 -8.76 11.08
N ARG A 204 -25.36 -8.95 9.76
CA ARG A 204 -24.27 -9.72 9.16
C ARG A 204 -22.94 -9.05 9.48
N VAL A 205 -22.25 -9.54 10.51
CA VAL A 205 -20.93 -9.02 10.94
C VAL A 205 -19.84 -9.91 10.36
N ILE A 206 -18.82 -9.29 9.76
CA ILE A 206 -17.62 -9.97 9.29
C ILE A 206 -16.68 -10.29 10.46
N GLU A 207 -16.33 -11.55 10.64
CA GLU A 207 -15.41 -12.03 11.67
C GLU A 207 -13.95 -11.98 11.16
N LYS A 208 -13.26 -10.87 11.47
CA LYS A 208 -11.86 -10.65 11.08
C LYS A 208 -10.90 -11.78 11.47
N GLN A 209 -11.19 -12.52 12.55
CA GLN A 209 -10.37 -13.67 12.97
C GLN A 209 -10.41 -14.83 11.96
N LYS A 210 -11.52 -15.03 11.23
CA LYS A 210 -11.57 -16.03 10.15
C LYS A 210 -10.67 -15.62 8.99
N ILE A 211 -10.72 -14.34 8.61
CA ILE A 211 -9.87 -13.76 7.57
C ILE A 211 -8.39 -13.90 7.96
N ARG A 212 -8.04 -13.51 9.19
CA ARG A 212 -6.69 -13.66 9.76
C ARG A 212 -6.16 -15.09 9.61
N ARG A 213 -6.94 -16.09 10.03
CA ARG A 213 -6.55 -17.50 9.91
C ARG A 213 -6.26 -17.88 8.46
N ASP A 214 -7.09 -17.44 7.52
CA ASP A 214 -6.93 -17.78 6.11
C ASP A 214 -5.69 -17.11 5.46
N PHE A 215 -5.29 -15.89 5.90
CA PHE A 215 -4.03 -15.26 5.48
C PHE A 215 -2.78 -16.04 5.92
N TYR A 216 -2.84 -16.68 7.09
CA TYR A 216 -1.70 -17.40 7.66
C TYR A 216 -1.66 -18.90 7.31
N ARG A 217 -2.50 -19.34 6.38
CA ARG A 217 -2.38 -20.65 5.73
C ARG A 217 -1.39 -20.54 4.59
N VAL A 218 -0.17 -21.06 4.79
CA VAL A 218 0.94 -20.86 3.85
C VAL A 218 1.43 -22.16 3.21
N GLY A 219 0.75 -23.30 3.44
CA GLY A 219 1.01 -24.54 2.72
C GLY A 219 2.47 -24.99 2.72
N LYS A 220 2.95 -25.36 1.53
CA LYS A 220 4.34 -25.79 1.27
C LYS A 220 5.41 -24.76 1.68
N TRP A 221 5.05 -23.48 1.83
CA TRP A 221 5.98 -22.42 2.18
C TRP A 221 6.20 -22.26 3.68
N HIS A 222 5.48 -23.03 4.52
CA HIS A 222 5.53 -22.88 5.98
C HIS A 222 6.94 -22.96 6.58
N HIS A 223 7.73 -23.95 6.15
CA HIS A 223 9.10 -24.13 6.65
C HIS A 223 9.98 -22.92 6.29
N GLU A 224 9.92 -22.48 5.03
CA GLU A 224 10.71 -21.35 4.56
C GLU A 224 10.32 -20.04 5.25
N LEU A 225 9.02 -19.79 5.41
CA LEU A 225 8.52 -18.62 6.12
C LEU A 225 9.01 -18.59 7.58
N THR A 226 8.90 -19.72 8.28
CA THR A 226 9.36 -19.85 9.67
C THR A 226 10.86 -19.59 9.78
N ARG A 227 11.64 -20.11 8.83
CA ARG A 227 13.10 -19.90 8.78
C ARG A 227 13.45 -18.42 8.58
N ARG A 228 12.79 -17.73 7.65
CA ARG A 228 13.05 -16.30 7.37
C ARG A 228 12.60 -15.38 8.51
N LEU A 229 11.49 -15.70 9.17
CA LEU A 229 10.99 -14.93 10.33
C LEU A 229 11.79 -15.19 11.61
N GLY A 230 12.36 -16.39 11.78
CA GLY A 230 13.13 -16.77 12.96
C GLY A 230 12.32 -16.57 14.25
N LYS A 231 12.83 -15.73 15.16
CA LYS A 231 12.15 -15.45 16.45
C LYS A 231 10.82 -14.69 16.26
N GLU A 232 10.67 -13.98 15.15
CA GLU A 232 9.46 -13.20 14.86
C GLU A 232 8.27 -14.06 14.41
N THR A 233 8.46 -15.37 14.19
CA THR A 233 7.34 -16.29 14.00
C THR A 233 6.32 -16.22 15.15
N ALA A 234 6.76 -15.86 16.36
CA ALA A 234 5.89 -15.65 17.51
C ALA A 234 4.83 -14.53 17.30
N LEU A 235 5.04 -13.60 16.36
CA LEU A 235 4.04 -12.59 15.99
C LEU A 235 2.83 -13.19 15.25
N PHE A 236 2.95 -14.42 14.74
CA PHE A 236 1.98 -15.05 13.85
C PHE A 236 1.42 -16.35 14.43
N PRO A 237 0.62 -16.28 15.51
CA PRO A 237 0.11 -17.47 16.19
C PRO A 237 -0.83 -18.33 15.33
N SER A 238 -1.34 -17.80 14.22
CA SER A 238 -2.19 -18.54 13.27
C SER A 238 -1.42 -19.12 12.08
N LEU A 239 -0.08 -19.01 12.06
CA LEU A 239 0.74 -19.56 10.98
C LEU A 239 0.61 -21.08 10.91
N SER A 240 0.29 -21.59 9.71
CA SER A 240 0.06 -23.02 9.51
C SER A 240 0.47 -23.51 8.13
N ALA A 241 0.83 -24.78 8.04
CA ALA A 241 1.13 -25.49 6.80
C ALA A 241 -0.12 -25.92 6.00
N SER A 242 -1.31 -25.42 6.38
CA SER A 242 -2.55 -25.71 5.65
C SER A 242 -2.52 -25.07 4.26
N THR A 243 -3.23 -25.67 3.29
CA THR A 243 -3.34 -25.13 1.92
C THR A 243 -3.76 -23.66 1.92
N PRO A 244 -3.03 -22.76 1.22
CA PRO A 244 -3.38 -21.35 1.16
C PRO A 244 -4.73 -21.10 0.51
N LYS A 245 -5.37 -20.01 0.95
CA LYS A 245 -6.63 -19.52 0.38
C LYS A 245 -6.55 -18.10 -0.16
N LEU A 246 -5.58 -17.32 0.33
CA LEU A 246 -5.38 -15.93 -0.05
C LEU A 246 -3.97 -15.80 -0.62
N PHE A 247 -3.89 -15.35 -1.86
CA PHE A 247 -2.66 -15.12 -2.61
C PHE A 247 -2.56 -13.63 -2.91
N SER A 248 -1.33 -13.11 -2.90
CA SER A 248 -1.09 -11.72 -3.30
C SER A 248 -1.55 -11.49 -4.74
N SER A 249 -2.09 -10.30 -5.02
CA SER A 249 -2.51 -9.90 -6.38
C SER A 249 -1.33 -9.86 -7.36
N THR A 250 -0.10 -9.70 -6.86
CA THR A 250 1.11 -9.54 -7.67
C THR A 250 1.94 -10.80 -7.81
N GLY A 251 1.55 -11.94 -7.20
CA GLY A 251 2.41 -13.12 -7.14
C GLY A 251 1.71 -14.47 -7.00
N ASN A 252 2.46 -15.54 -7.26
CA ASN A 252 2.01 -16.94 -7.14
C ASN A 252 2.25 -17.52 -5.73
N ALA A 253 2.27 -16.67 -4.70
CA ALA A 253 2.59 -17.01 -3.33
C ALA A 253 1.53 -16.47 -2.34
N PRO A 254 1.33 -17.15 -1.20
CA PRO A 254 0.49 -16.61 -0.13
C PRO A 254 1.07 -15.31 0.41
N TYR A 255 0.21 -14.41 0.87
CA TYR A 255 0.58 -13.05 1.29
C TYR A 255 1.81 -12.96 2.21
N PRO A 256 1.94 -13.73 3.31
CA PRO A 256 3.12 -13.63 4.16
C PRO A 256 4.45 -13.89 3.45
N ILE A 257 4.46 -14.74 2.42
CA ILE A 257 5.66 -15.00 1.61
C ILE A 257 5.92 -13.85 0.65
N ALA A 258 4.90 -13.42 -0.09
CA ALA A 258 5.02 -12.31 -1.02
C ALA A 258 5.50 -11.03 -0.32
N LEU A 259 5.00 -10.77 0.90
CA LEU A 259 5.40 -9.62 1.71
C LEU A 259 6.83 -9.73 2.26
N LEU A 260 7.36 -10.93 2.46
CA LEU A 260 8.77 -11.07 2.81
C LEU A 260 9.67 -10.74 1.62
N ASP A 261 9.26 -11.15 0.41
CA ASP A 261 10.00 -10.81 -0.82
C ASP A 261 9.94 -9.29 -1.06
N GLU A 262 8.77 -8.67 -0.91
CA GLU A 262 8.61 -7.21 -0.98
C GLU A 262 9.45 -6.47 0.07
N TYR A 263 9.52 -7.00 1.30
CA TYR A 263 10.37 -6.42 2.34
C TYR A 263 11.86 -6.42 1.95
N ASP A 264 12.35 -7.49 1.34
CA ASP A 264 13.75 -7.60 0.93
C ASP A 264 14.08 -6.57 -0.16
N ASP A 265 13.21 -6.43 -1.17
CA ASP A 265 13.33 -5.43 -2.23
C ASP A 265 13.31 -4.00 -1.66
N LEU A 266 12.33 -3.72 -0.80
CA LEU A 266 12.18 -2.43 -0.14
C LEU A 266 13.38 -2.09 0.74
N ASN A 267 13.90 -3.07 1.49
CA ASN A 267 15.07 -2.88 2.35
C ASN A 267 16.31 -2.61 1.50
N GLN A 268 16.51 -3.32 0.40
CA GLN A 268 17.60 -3.08 -0.54
C GLN A 268 17.56 -1.63 -1.05
N VAL A 269 16.42 -1.18 -1.59
CA VAL A 269 16.25 0.19 -2.10
C VAL A 269 16.49 1.24 -1.01
N ALA A 270 15.96 1.02 0.20
CA ALA A 270 16.16 1.93 1.32
C ALA A 270 17.63 2.03 1.74
N CYS A 271 18.37 0.90 1.70
CA CYS A 271 19.80 0.86 1.96
C CYS A 271 20.60 1.59 0.88
N GLU A 272 20.33 1.35 -0.40
CA GLU A 272 20.98 2.04 -1.52
C GLU A 272 20.76 3.56 -1.47
N ASN A 273 19.53 4.00 -1.22
CA ASN A 273 19.20 5.43 -1.09
C ASN A 273 19.92 6.06 0.11
N SER A 274 20.00 5.34 1.23
CA SER A 274 20.72 5.81 2.42
C SER A 274 22.23 5.92 2.18
N ARG A 275 22.84 5.01 1.41
CA ARG A 275 24.26 5.11 1.02
C ARG A 275 24.52 6.31 0.11
N LYS A 276 23.71 6.49 -0.94
CA LYS A 276 23.79 7.66 -1.84
C LYS A 276 23.64 8.99 -1.07
N ARG A 277 22.77 9.03 -0.07
CA ARG A 277 22.62 10.19 0.82
C ARG A 277 23.89 10.48 1.62
N LEU A 278 24.55 9.44 2.15
CA LEU A 278 25.80 9.60 2.89
C LEU A 278 26.93 10.11 1.98
N GLU A 279 27.04 9.58 0.76
CA GLU A 279 27.99 10.08 -0.25
C GLU A 279 27.76 11.56 -0.56
N ALA A 280 26.51 11.99 -0.68
CA ALA A 280 26.17 13.39 -0.92
C ALA A 280 26.61 14.33 0.23
N PHE A 281 26.64 13.88 1.48
CA PHE A 281 27.14 14.67 2.61
C PHE A 281 28.66 14.90 2.57
N SER A 282 29.41 14.02 1.90
CA SER A 282 30.86 14.23 1.71
C SER A 282 31.18 15.38 0.73
N GLY A 283 30.19 15.91 0.01
CA GLY A 283 30.31 17.02 -0.92
C GLY A 283 29.78 18.36 -0.36
N ARG A 284 30.63 19.40 -0.35
CA ARG A 284 30.35 20.86 -0.18
C ARG A 284 29.03 21.24 0.54
N THR A 285 28.76 20.68 1.71
CA THR A 285 27.68 21.12 2.60
C THR A 285 28.25 21.71 3.88
N LEU A 286 27.51 22.62 4.53
CA LEU A 286 27.95 23.27 5.77
C LEU A 286 27.99 22.24 6.91
N ALA A 287 29.18 21.99 7.45
CA ALA A 287 29.48 20.91 8.41
C ALA A 287 28.61 20.90 9.69
N ALA A 288 28.08 22.05 10.11
CA ALA A 288 27.25 22.16 11.32
C ALA A 288 25.79 21.64 11.12
N LEU A 289 25.33 21.52 9.87
CA LEU A 289 23.96 21.10 9.54
C LEU A 289 23.87 19.63 9.11
N THR A 290 25.00 19.02 8.78
CA THR A 290 25.10 17.63 8.27
C THR A 290 25.20 16.59 9.37
N GLN A 291 25.70 16.95 10.56
CA GLN A 291 26.09 15.97 11.58
C GLN A 291 24.92 15.11 12.09
N THR A 292 23.76 15.69 12.36
CA THR A 292 22.58 14.93 12.83
C THR A 292 22.01 14.02 11.75
N ALA A 293 21.89 14.51 10.51
CA ALA A 293 21.35 13.72 9.40
C ALA A 293 22.30 12.58 8.98
N GLU A 294 23.61 12.84 9.03
CA GLU A 294 24.66 11.86 8.80
C GLU A 294 24.66 10.77 9.88
N GLN A 295 24.57 11.15 11.16
CA GLN A 295 24.48 10.21 12.28
C GLN A 295 23.24 9.31 12.16
N LEU A 296 22.07 9.88 11.87
CA LEU A 296 20.83 9.11 11.68
C LEU A 296 20.94 8.14 10.49
N THR A 297 21.51 8.60 9.38
CA THR A 297 21.72 7.76 8.18
C THR A 297 22.70 6.62 8.48
N THR A 298 23.80 6.91 9.16
CA THR A 298 24.80 5.92 9.57
C THR A 298 24.20 4.89 10.54
N GLN A 299 23.38 5.35 11.50
CA GLN A 299 22.68 4.49 12.43
C GLN A 299 21.72 3.55 11.69
N PHE A 300 20.93 4.07 10.75
CA PHE A 300 20.05 3.26 9.90
C PHE A 300 20.85 2.18 9.16
N LEU A 301 21.92 2.56 8.44
CA LEU A 301 22.76 1.62 7.68
C LEU A 301 23.35 0.52 8.59
N SER A 302 23.88 0.89 9.75
CA SER A 302 24.50 -0.06 10.70
C SER A 302 23.53 -1.10 11.28
N ARG A 303 22.23 -0.75 11.35
CA ARG A 303 21.17 -1.58 11.93
C ARG A 303 20.44 -2.42 10.88
N ARG A 304 20.10 -1.82 9.73
CA ARG A 304 19.25 -2.44 8.69
C ARG A 304 20.05 -3.09 7.55
N CYS A 305 21.21 -2.55 7.21
CA CYS A 305 21.91 -2.85 5.96
C CYS A 305 23.15 -3.72 6.16
N ARG A 306 23.13 -4.61 7.18
CA ARG A 306 24.26 -5.50 7.47
C ARG A 306 24.43 -6.52 6.35
N LEU A 307 25.31 -6.16 5.41
CA LEU A 307 25.91 -6.96 4.34
C LEU A 307 24.91 -7.74 3.47
N PHE A 308 24.35 -7.02 2.48
CA PHE A 308 24.54 -7.48 1.10
C PHE A 308 26.00 -7.27 0.72
#